data_AF-A0AB33KPR3-F1
#
_entry.id   AF-A0AB33KPR3-F1
#
_cell.length_a   1.000
_cell.length_b   1.000
_cell.length_c   1.000
_cell.angle_alpha   90.00
_cell.angle_beta   90.00
_cell.angle_gamma   90.00
#
_symmetry.space_group_name_H-M   'P 1'
#
loop_
_entity.id
_entity.type
_entity.pdbx_description
1 polymer ?
#
loop_
_entity_poly.entity_id
_entity_poly.type
_entity_poly.pdbx_seq_one_letter_code
_entity_poly.pdbx_strand_id
1 'polypeptide(L)'
;MLPLLKKEFNSFFASPIAYLVIGVFLLVNGLFLWVFKDNFNILNAGFADLNSFFYLAPWLFLFLIPAITMKSFADEFNSGTIEILKTKPLTDWQIVLGKFFASLLLVVIAILPTLTYTYTVYQLGSPVGNLDVGSTIGSYLGLLFLAATYTAVGLFTSTLSKNQIVAFILSVFITFALFYGFDAVGSSLGNSGYTLRQFGINEHFKSISRGVVDSRDLIYFISVTFFFLFITKQQLKNE
;
A
#
# COMPACT_ATOMS: atom_id res chain seq x y z
N MET A 1 -13.04 -18.05 -6.99
CA MET A 1 -12.23 -16.82 -6.77
C MET A 1 -12.94 -15.56 -7.26
N LEU A 2 -13.24 -15.40 -8.56
CA LEU A 2 -13.89 -14.18 -9.09
C LEU A 2 -15.21 -13.78 -8.40
N PRO A 3 -16.12 -14.71 -8.04
CA PRO A 3 -17.34 -14.34 -7.33
C PRO A 3 -17.08 -13.78 -5.93
N LEU A 4 -16.06 -14.30 -5.24
CA LEU A 4 -15.65 -13.80 -3.93
C LEU A 4 -15.07 -12.40 -4.06
N LEU A 5 -14.15 -12.19 -5.01
CA LEU A 5 -13.59 -10.87 -5.30
C LEU A 5 -14.70 -9.86 -5.55
N LYS A 6 -15.68 -10.18 -6.41
CA LYS A 6 -16.82 -9.30 -6.68
C LYS A 6 -17.64 -9.00 -5.43
N LYS A 7 -17.89 -10.01 -4.58
CA LYS A 7 -18.60 -9.84 -3.30
C LYS A 7 -17.85 -8.92 -2.33
N GLU A 8 -16.55 -9.15 -2.12
CA GLU A 8 -15.71 -8.32 -1.24
C GLU A 8 -15.59 -6.90 -1.79
N PHE A 9 -15.36 -6.74 -3.09
CA PHE A 9 -15.27 -5.45 -3.74
C PHE A 9 -16.57 -4.64 -3.59
N ASN A 10 -17.72 -5.26 -3.89
CA ASN A 10 -19.02 -4.61 -3.70
C ASN A 10 -19.28 -4.26 -2.22
N SER A 11 -18.81 -5.09 -1.28
CA SER A 11 -18.95 -4.81 0.15
C SER A 11 -18.19 -3.55 0.60
N PHE A 12 -17.05 -3.23 -0.03
CA PHE A 12 -16.35 -1.99 0.24
C PHE A 12 -17.15 -0.75 -0.16
N PHE A 13 -17.78 -0.75 -1.34
CA PHE A 13 -18.57 0.38 -1.85
C PHE A 13 -20.01 0.44 -1.33
N ALA A 14 -20.50 -0.65 -0.75
CA ALA A 14 -21.75 -0.66 0.01
C ALA A 14 -21.64 0.10 1.35
N SER A 15 -20.42 0.37 1.80
CA SER A 15 -20.10 1.08 3.04
C SER A 15 -19.41 2.42 2.73
N PRO A 16 -19.54 3.45 3.58
CA PRO A 16 -18.85 4.73 3.39
C PRO A 16 -17.31 4.62 3.46
N ILE A 17 -16.77 3.49 3.93
CA ILE A 17 -15.33 3.28 4.14
C ILE A 17 -14.52 3.50 2.86
N ALA A 18 -14.94 2.94 1.71
CA ALA A 18 -14.20 3.08 0.47
C ALA A 18 -14.09 4.54 0.04
N TYR A 19 -15.21 5.27 0.09
CA TYR A 19 -15.27 6.69 -0.26
C TYR A 19 -14.44 7.55 0.69
N LEU A 20 -14.47 7.25 1.99
CA LEU A 20 -13.65 7.96 2.98
C LEU A 20 -12.16 7.73 2.75
N VAL A 21 -11.73 6.50 2.48
CA VAL A 21 -10.30 6.21 2.25
C VAL A 21 -9.80 6.90 0.98
N ILE A 22 -10.54 6.79 -0.13
CA ILE A 22 -10.19 7.48 -1.39
C ILE A 22 -10.22 9.00 -1.19
N GLY A 23 -11.27 9.51 -0.54
CA GLY A 23 -11.44 10.93 -0.28
C GLY A 23 -10.33 11.52 0.58
N VAL A 24 -9.96 10.86 1.68
CA VAL A 24 -8.86 11.29 2.55
C VAL A 24 -7.52 11.21 1.82
N PHE A 25 -7.27 10.14 1.06
CA PHE A 25 -6.04 10.02 0.27
C PHE A 25 -5.86 11.19 -0.71
N LEU A 26 -6.91 11.49 -1.49
CA LEU A 26 -6.88 12.56 -2.49
C LEU A 26 -6.90 13.94 -1.86
N LEU A 27 -7.63 14.13 -0.76
CA LEU A 27 -7.68 15.40 -0.04
C LEU A 27 -6.32 15.74 0.54
N VAL A 28 -5.69 14.80 1.24
CA VAL A 28 -4.39 15.07 1.87
C VAL A 28 -3.32 15.33 0.80
N ASN A 29 -3.23 14.50 -0.24
CA ASN A 29 -2.31 14.77 -1.36
C ASN A 29 -2.64 16.10 -2.05
N GLY A 30 -3.91 16.38 -2.31
CA GLY A 30 -4.36 17.62 -2.94
C GLY A 30 -3.93 18.86 -2.16
N LEU A 31 -4.12 18.86 -0.84
CA LEU A 31 -3.76 19.98 0.02
C LEU A 31 -2.25 20.19 0.08
N PHE A 32 -1.46 19.15 0.35
CA PHE A 32 -0.01 19.28 0.50
C PHE A 32 0.70 19.59 -0.82
N LEU A 33 0.25 19.01 -1.94
CA LEU A 33 0.94 19.17 -3.21
C LEU A 33 0.59 20.47 -3.94
N TRP A 34 -0.63 20.99 -3.73
CA TRP A 34 -1.16 22.10 -4.55
C TRP A 34 -1.58 23.33 -3.74
N VAL A 35 -2.00 23.18 -2.48
CA VAL A 35 -2.60 24.28 -1.70
C VAL A 35 -1.63 24.89 -0.71
N PHE A 36 -0.98 24.07 0.12
CA PHE A 36 -0.06 24.55 1.14
C PHE A 36 1.24 25.05 0.53
N LYS A 37 1.78 26.16 1.04
CA LYS A 37 3.04 26.74 0.56
C LYS A 37 4.23 26.22 1.36
N ASP A 38 4.32 24.90 1.50
CA ASP A 38 5.41 24.21 2.18
C ASP A 38 6.38 23.59 1.17
N ASN A 39 7.31 22.78 1.68
CA ASN A 39 8.32 22.10 0.86
C ASN A 39 7.73 20.98 -0.04
N PHE A 40 6.47 20.57 0.17
CA PHE A 40 5.83 19.54 -0.64
C PHE A 40 5.10 20.11 -1.86
N ASN A 41 4.86 21.42 -1.88
CA ASN A 41 4.17 22.06 -2.98
C ASN A 41 4.95 21.98 -4.29
N ILE A 42 4.33 21.36 -5.30
CA ILE A 42 4.98 21.11 -6.59
C ILE A 42 5.27 22.41 -7.34
N LEU A 43 4.38 23.40 -7.25
CA LEU A 43 4.54 24.68 -7.95
C LEU A 43 5.64 25.54 -7.32
N ASN A 44 5.89 25.40 -6.02
CA ASN A 44 6.92 26.16 -5.31
C ASN A 44 8.31 25.51 -5.41
N ALA A 45 8.40 24.21 -5.71
CA ALA A 45 9.65 23.48 -5.80
C ALA A 45 10.56 23.97 -6.95
N GLY A 46 9.97 24.59 -7.98
CA GLY A 46 10.71 25.14 -9.13
C GLY A 46 11.20 24.08 -10.14
N PHE A 47 10.92 22.81 -9.89
CA PHE A 47 11.22 21.68 -10.78
C PHE A 47 9.91 21.00 -11.22
N ALA A 48 9.87 20.54 -12.46
CA ALA A 48 8.73 19.80 -12.99
C ALA A 48 8.85 18.30 -12.60
N ASP A 49 8.63 18.01 -11.32
CA ASP A 49 8.68 16.65 -10.78
C ASP A 49 7.50 16.32 -9.85
N LEU A 50 7.37 15.03 -9.52
CA LEU A 50 6.37 14.52 -8.59
C LEU A 50 7.01 13.87 -7.35
N ASN A 51 8.26 14.22 -7.03
CA ASN A 51 9.00 13.59 -5.95
C ASN A 51 8.28 13.76 -4.60
N SER A 52 7.68 14.94 -4.38
CA SER A 52 6.85 15.23 -3.20
C SER A 52 5.66 14.28 -3.05
N PHE A 53 4.98 13.94 -4.15
CA PHE A 53 3.86 12.99 -4.13
C PHE A 53 4.34 11.58 -3.76
N PHE A 54 5.39 11.10 -4.42
CA PHE A 54 5.93 9.76 -4.18
C PHE A 54 6.61 9.63 -2.81
N TYR A 55 7.03 10.74 -2.20
CA TYR A 55 7.45 10.77 -0.81
C TYR A 55 6.26 10.69 0.17
N LEU A 56 5.19 11.43 -0.07
CA LEU A 56 4.03 11.49 0.84
C LEU A 56 3.15 10.23 0.77
N ALA A 57 2.94 9.66 -0.41
CA ALA A 57 2.03 8.55 -0.62
C ALA A 57 2.33 7.29 0.25
N PRO A 58 3.59 6.84 0.41
CA PRO A 58 3.95 5.74 1.31
C PRO A 58 3.51 5.96 2.76
N TRP A 59 3.66 7.19 3.28
CA TRP A 59 3.24 7.55 4.63
C TRP A 59 1.72 7.55 4.78
N LEU A 60 0.98 7.95 3.75
CA LEU A 60 -0.49 7.87 3.77
C LEU A 60 -0.96 6.41 3.69
N PHE A 61 -0.34 5.59 2.86
CA PHE A 61 -0.65 4.16 2.74
C PHE A 61 -0.43 3.40 4.04
N LEU A 62 0.52 3.83 4.85
CA LEU A 62 0.81 3.27 6.16
C LEU A 62 -0.41 3.27 7.09
N PHE A 63 -1.32 4.25 6.97
CA PHE A 63 -2.56 4.29 7.73
C PHE A 63 -3.76 3.81 6.92
N LEU A 64 -3.86 4.21 5.67
CA LEU A 64 -5.05 3.94 4.86
C LEU A 64 -5.20 2.46 4.49
N ILE A 65 -4.11 1.78 4.13
CA ILE A 65 -4.18 0.37 3.74
C ILE A 65 -4.56 -0.51 4.93
N PRO A 66 -3.95 -0.37 6.12
CA PRO A 66 -4.44 -1.02 7.34
C PRO A 66 -5.92 -0.76 7.62
N ALA A 67 -6.41 0.47 7.45
CA ALA A 67 -7.81 0.80 7.67
C ALA A 67 -8.76 0.08 6.70
N ILE A 68 -8.33 -0.17 5.45
CA ILE A 68 -9.10 -0.95 4.47
C ILE A 68 -9.15 -2.43 4.87
N THR A 69 -8.00 -2.99 5.28
CA THR A 69 -7.85 -4.44 5.49
C THR A 69 -8.25 -4.91 6.89
N MET A 70 -8.29 -4.03 7.90
CA MET A 70 -8.51 -4.40 9.30
C MET A 70 -9.77 -5.24 9.52
N LYS A 71 -10.84 -4.97 8.77
CA LYS A 71 -12.12 -5.69 8.88
C LYS A 71 -12.19 -6.99 8.11
N SER A 72 -11.21 -7.28 7.25
CA SER A 72 -11.32 -8.33 6.24
C SER A 72 -11.57 -9.71 6.83
N PHE A 73 -10.79 -10.11 7.83
CA PHE A 73 -11.02 -11.34 8.60
C PHE A 73 -11.53 -11.08 10.02
N ALA A 74 -11.13 -9.97 10.66
CA ALA A 74 -11.52 -9.66 12.03
C ALA A 74 -13.05 -9.67 12.22
N ASP A 75 -13.81 -9.11 11.27
CA ASP A 75 -15.27 -9.10 11.34
C ASP A 75 -15.88 -10.48 11.13
N GLU A 76 -15.30 -11.28 10.24
CA GLU A 76 -15.79 -12.63 9.98
C GLU A 76 -15.53 -13.55 11.18
N PHE A 77 -14.41 -13.36 11.88
CA PHE A 77 -14.09 -14.09 13.10
C PHE A 77 -14.90 -13.61 14.30
N ASN A 78 -15.18 -12.31 14.38
CA ASN A 78 -16.01 -11.74 15.45
C ASN A 78 -17.49 -12.13 15.30
N SER A 79 -18.00 -12.15 14.07
CA SER A 79 -19.39 -12.51 13.76
C SER A 79 -19.62 -14.02 13.62
N GLY A 80 -18.58 -14.84 13.64
CA GLY A 80 -18.66 -16.29 13.39
C GLY A 80 -18.99 -16.66 11.95
N THR A 81 -19.07 -15.70 11.03
CA THR A 81 -19.43 -15.95 9.62
C THR A 81 -18.31 -16.63 8.83
N ILE A 82 -17.10 -16.73 9.38
CA ILE A 82 -16.00 -17.47 8.77
C ILE A 82 -16.31 -18.96 8.59
N GLU A 83 -17.04 -19.59 9.51
CA GLU A 83 -17.42 -21.00 9.42
C GLU A 83 -18.33 -21.23 8.20
N ILE A 84 -19.25 -20.29 7.94
CA ILE A 84 -20.12 -20.30 6.76
C ILE A 84 -19.30 -20.11 5.48
N LEU A 85 -18.23 -19.30 5.53
CA LEU A 85 -17.36 -19.11 4.37
C LEU A 85 -16.56 -20.39 4.07
N LYS A 86 -16.06 -21.07 5.10
CA LYS A 86 -15.30 -22.33 4.98
C LYS A 86 -16.12 -23.54 4.54
N THR A 87 -17.44 -23.54 4.78
CA THR A 87 -18.33 -24.61 4.27
C THR A 87 -18.62 -24.49 2.77
N LYS A 88 -18.34 -23.34 2.14
CA LYS A 88 -18.43 -23.21 0.69
C LYS A 88 -17.29 -23.98 0.01
N PRO A 89 -17.47 -24.44 -1.24
CA PRO A 89 -16.44 -25.14 -2.00
C PRO A 89 -15.35 -24.17 -2.49
N LEU A 90 -14.67 -23.50 -1.55
CA LEU A 90 -13.60 -22.55 -1.76
C LEU A 90 -12.37 -23.02 -1.00
N THR A 91 -11.23 -23.02 -1.68
CA THR A 91 -9.94 -23.30 -1.00
C THR A 91 -9.51 -22.08 -0.17
N ASP A 92 -8.73 -22.30 0.90
CA ASP A 92 -8.15 -21.20 1.71
C ASP A 92 -7.45 -20.15 0.85
N TRP A 93 -6.70 -20.59 -0.17
CA TRP A 93 -6.01 -19.70 -1.11
C TRP A 93 -6.96 -18.82 -1.90
N GLN A 94 -8.11 -19.36 -2.34
CA GLN A 94 -9.11 -18.56 -3.03
C GLN A 94 -9.74 -17.52 -2.11
N ILE A 95 -9.88 -17.82 -0.82
CA ILE A 95 -10.38 -16.87 0.19
C ILE A 95 -9.38 -15.74 0.39
N VAL A 96 -8.13 -16.08 0.70
CA VAL A 96 -7.04 -15.12 0.94
C VAL A 96 -6.79 -14.25 -0.29
N LEU A 97 -6.63 -14.84 -1.47
CA LEU A 97 -6.38 -14.08 -2.71
C LEU A 97 -7.60 -13.25 -3.11
N GLY A 98 -8.82 -13.74 -2.90
CA GLY A 98 -10.05 -12.98 -3.19
C GLY A 98 -10.12 -11.68 -2.39
N LYS A 99 -9.84 -11.74 -1.08
CA LYS A 99 -9.78 -10.57 -0.20
C LYS A 99 -8.60 -9.66 -0.53
N PHE A 100 -7.43 -10.23 -0.81
CA PHE A 100 -6.23 -9.49 -1.21
C PHE A 100 -6.46 -8.64 -2.47
N PHE A 101 -6.95 -9.25 -3.55
CA PHE A 101 -7.18 -8.52 -4.79
C PHE A 101 -8.32 -7.51 -4.66
N ALA A 102 -9.36 -7.78 -3.86
CA ALA A 102 -10.41 -6.81 -3.61
C ALA A 102 -9.90 -5.55 -2.88
N SER A 103 -9.08 -5.73 -1.84
CA SER A 103 -8.45 -4.62 -1.12
C SER A 103 -7.42 -3.88 -1.98
N LEU A 104 -6.57 -4.62 -2.71
CA LEU A 104 -5.58 -4.03 -3.60
C LEU A 104 -6.23 -3.21 -4.72
N LEU A 105 -7.31 -3.69 -5.31
CA LEU A 105 -8.04 -2.99 -6.37
C LEU A 105 -8.66 -1.69 -5.86
N LEU A 106 -9.12 -1.64 -4.61
CA LEU A 106 -9.58 -0.39 -3.98
C LEU A 106 -8.43 0.63 -3.87
N VAL A 107 -7.23 0.20 -3.49
CA VAL A 107 -6.04 1.08 -3.45
C VAL A 107 -5.67 1.54 -4.85
N VAL A 108 -5.73 0.67 -5.87
CA VAL A 108 -5.50 1.06 -7.27
C VAL A 108 -6.48 2.15 -7.70
N ILE A 109 -7.77 2.01 -7.36
CA ILE A 109 -8.78 3.04 -7.63
C ILE A 109 -8.45 4.36 -6.92
N ALA A 110 -7.89 4.33 -5.71
CA ALA A 110 -7.45 5.53 -5.01
C ALA A 110 -6.25 6.21 -5.71
N ILE A 111 -5.35 5.43 -6.32
CA ILE A 111 -4.17 5.94 -7.03
C ILE A 111 -4.55 6.53 -8.40
N LEU A 112 -5.50 5.94 -9.14
CA LEU A 112 -5.83 6.33 -10.51
C LEU A 112 -6.07 7.84 -10.71
N PRO A 113 -6.83 8.56 -9.87
CA PRO A 113 -7.02 10.00 -10.02
C PRO A 113 -5.74 10.81 -9.91
N THR A 114 -4.70 10.31 -9.24
CA THR A 114 -3.41 11.00 -9.11
C THR A 114 -2.63 11.09 -10.43
N LEU A 115 -3.01 10.31 -11.45
CA LEU A 115 -2.48 10.47 -12.82
C LEU A 115 -2.77 11.86 -13.38
N THR A 116 -3.81 12.54 -12.89
CA THR A 116 -4.06 13.95 -13.22
C THR A 116 -2.92 14.85 -12.77
N TYR A 117 -2.24 14.54 -11.66
CA TYR A 117 -1.06 15.29 -11.21
C TYR A 117 0.08 15.16 -12.21
N THR A 118 0.30 13.95 -12.73
CA THR A 118 1.30 13.69 -13.79
C THR A 118 0.99 14.49 -15.05
N TYR A 119 -0.27 14.49 -15.49
CA TYR A 119 -0.68 15.28 -16.64
C TYR A 119 -0.45 16.78 -16.42
N THR A 120 -0.81 17.31 -15.25
CA THR A 120 -0.62 18.72 -14.92
C THR A 120 0.86 19.12 -14.92
N VAL A 121 1.74 18.34 -14.27
CA VAL A 121 3.18 18.64 -14.25
C VAL A 121 3.80 18.52 -15.64
N TYR A 122 3.39 17.52 -16.44
CA TYR A 122 3.83 17.37 -17.81
C TYR A 122 3.52 18.63 -18.65
N GLN A 123 2.33 19.20 -18.51
CA GLN A 123 1.90 20.39 -19.25
C GLN A 123 2.55 21.68 -18.75
N LEU A 124 2.78 21.80 -17.44
CA LEU A 124 3.39 22.98 -16.82
C LEU A 124 4.93 22.98 -16.92
N GLY A 125 5.54 21.87 -17.34
CA GLY A 125 6.98 21.79 -17.57
C GLY A 125 7.47 22.77 -18.63
N SER A 126 8.72 23.22 -18.48
CA SER A 126 9.42 24.06 -19.46
C SER A 126 10.71 23.37 -19.90
N PRO A 127 10.82 22.89 -21.17
CA PRO A 127 9.77 22.80 -22.18
C PRO A 127 8.63 21.86 -21.77
N VAL A 128 7.48 21.92 -22.46
CA VAL A 128 6.36 21.01 -22.22
C VAL A 128 6.84 19.56 -22.35
N GLY A 129 6.52 18.74 -21.35
CA GLY A 129 7.00 17.36 -21.25
C GLY A 129 8.38 17.19 -20.62
N ASN A 130 8.96 18.24 -20.03
CA ASN A 130 10.17 18.17 -19.21
C ASN A 130 9.91 17.50 -17.84
N LEU A 131 9.34 16.30 -17.86
CA LEU A 131 9.10 15.44 -16.71
C LEU A 131 9.90 14.16 -16.91
N ASP A 132 10.54 13.67 -15.86
CA ASP A 132 11.18 12.35 -15.88
C ASP A 132 10.11 11.25 -15.89
N VAL A 133 9.73 10.83 -17.10
CA VAL A 133 8.73 9.78 -17.33
C VAL A 133 9.21 8.42 -16.78
N GLY A 134 10.52 8.14 -16.84
CA GLY A 134 11.09 6.89 -16.35
C GLY A 134 10.95 6.77 -14.83
N SER A 135 11.39 7.80 -14.11
CA SER A 135 11.22 7.93 -12.65
C SER A 135 9.74 7.91 -12.24
N THR A 136 8.87 8.59 -13.00
CA THR A 136 7.43 8.64 -12.72
C THR A 136 6.77 7.26 -12.84
N ILE A 137 7.00 6.55 -13.94
CA ILE A 137 6.46 5.19 -14.15
C ILE A 137 7.02 4.24 -13.09
N GLY A 138 8.33 4.30 -12.83
CA GLY A 138 8.98 3.52 -11.78
C GLY A 138 8.33 3.76 -10.42
N SER A 139 8.13 5.02 -10.04
CA SER A 139 7.52 5.38 -8.77
C SER A 139 6.07 4.90 -8.62
N TYR A 140 5.26 4.94 -9.69
CA TYR A 140 3.92 4.35 -9.67
C TYR A 140 3.96 2.82 -9.52
N LEU A 141 4.88 2.13 -10.22
CA LEU A 141 5.09 0.69 -10.02
C LEU A 141 5.52 0.38 -8.58
N GLY A 142 6.45 1.17 -8.03
CA GLY A 142 6.88 1.08 -6.64
C GLY A 142 5.70 1.25 -5.67
N LEU A 143 4.81 2.22 -5.91
CA LEU A 143 3.61 2.43 -5.10
C LEU A 143 2.66 1.23 -5.14
N LEU A 144 2.50 0.58 -6.30
CA LEU A 144 1.68 -0.62 -6.44
C LEU A 144 2.27 -1.81 -5.67
N PHE A 145 3.58 -2.02 -5.74
CA PHE A 145 4.25 -3.06 -4.96
C PHE A 145 4.20 -2.81 -3.45
N LEU A 146 4.36 -1.55 -3.05
CA LEU A 146 4.20 -1.11 -1.67
C LEU A 146 2.77 -1.38 -1.19
N ALA A 147 1.77 -0.99 -1.98
CA ALA A 147 0.37 -1.21 -1.67
C ALA A 147 0.04 -2.70 -1.54
N ALA A 148 0.56 -3.54 -2.44
CA ALA A 148 0.43 -5.00 -2.36
C ALA A 148 1.02 -5.54 -1.06
N THR A 149 2.23 -5.13 -0.70
CA THR A 149 2.91 -5.57 0.52
C THR A 149 2.12 -5.18 1.77
N TYR A 150 1.71 -3.92 1.88
CA TYR A 150 0.92 -3.44 3.02
C TYR A 150 -0.45 -4.12 3.09
N THR A 151 -1.07 -4.42 1.95
CA THR A 151 -2.34 -5.16 1.90
C THR A 151 -2.16 -6.58 2.43
N ALA A 152 -1.09 -7.27 2.05
CA ALA A 152 -0.78 -8.60 2.55
C ALA A 152 -0.52 -8.61 4.05
N VAL A 153 0.26 -7.65 4.56
CA VAL A 153 0.50 -7.46 6.00
C VAL A 153 -0.83 -7.21 6.73
N GLY A 154 -1.66 -6.30 6.22
CA GLY A 154 -2.92 -5.94 6.85
C GLY A 154 -3.96 -7.07 6.84
N LEU A 155 -3.96 -7.93 5.83
CA LEU A 155 -4.75 -9.15 5.85
C LEU A 155 -4.27 -10.12 6.92
N PHE A 156 -2.96 -10.35 7.00
CA PHE A 156 -2.38 -11.20 8.03
C PHE A 156 -2.76 -10.71 9.44
N THR A 157 -2.56 -9.43 9.75
CA THR A 157 -2.89 -8.93 11.10
C THR A 157 -4.39 -8.98 11.39
N SER A 158 -5.25 -8.87 10.38
CA SER A 158 -6.70 -9.04 10.57
C SER A 158 -7.09 -10.48 10.96
N THR A 159 -6.21 -11.47 10.75
CA THR A 159 -6.41 -12.85 11.26
C THR A 159 -5.92 -13.06 12.69
N LEU A 160 -5.12 -12.14 13.24
CA LEU A 160 -4.55 -12.30 14.59
C LEU A 160 -5.51 -11.83 15.70
N SER A 161 -6.53 -11.05 15.37
CA SER A 161 -7.47 -10.51 16.35
C SER A 161 -8.88 -10.42 15.78
N LYS A 162 -9.88 -10.73 16.63
CA LYS A 162 -11.30 -10.49 16.35
C LYS A 162 -11.68 -9.01 16.44
N ASN A 163 -10.81 -8.16 16.99
CA ASN A 163 -11.05 -6.72 17.12
C ASN A 163 -10.36 -5.95 15.99
N GLN A 164 -11.15 -5.25 15.17
CA GLN A 164 -10.67 -4.42 14.06
C GLN A 164 -9.60 -3.41 14.49
N ILE A 165 -9.77 -2.77 15.65
CA ILE A 165 -8.85 -1.73 16.14
C ILE A 165 -7.48 -2.35 16.45
N VAL A 166 -7.46 -3.53 17.06
CA VAL A 166 -6.21 -4.25 17.36
C VAL A 166 -5.54 -4.69 16.05
N ALA A 167 -6.30 -5.23 15.10
CA ALA A 167 -5.80 -5.60 13.78
C ALA A 167 -5.20 -4.41 13.01
N PHE A 168 -5.83 -3.25 13.11
CA PHE A 168 -5.37 -1.98 12.53
C PHE A 168 -4.04 -1.54 13.14
N ILE A 169 -3.96 -1.42 14.47
CA ILE A 169 -2.75 -0.97 15.18
C ILE A 169 -1.57 -1.90 14.87
N LEU A 170 -1.79 -3.22 14.88
CA LEU A 170 -0.75 -4.20 14.54
C LEU A 170 -0.27 -4.03 13.10
N SER A 171 -1.18 -3.82 12.15
CA SER A 171 -0.81 -3.62 10.74
C SER A 171 0.02 -2.35 10.53
N VAL A 172 -0.41 -1.24 11.14
CA VAL A 172 0.32 0.03 11.13
C VAL A 172 1.72 -0.16 11.71
N PHE A 173 1.84 -0.85 12.84
CA PHE A 173 3.13 -1.09 13.49
C PHE A 173 4.07 -1.93 12.62
N ILE A 174 3.57 -3.04 12.06
CA ILE A 174 4.39 -3.93 11.22
C ILE A 174 4.79 -3.23 9.92
N THR A 175 3.86 -2.55 9.25
CA THR A 175 4.17 -1.82 8.00
C THR A 175 5.15 -0.67 8.26
N PHE A 176 5.00 0.07 9.36
CA PHE A 176 5.97 1.08 9.79
C PHE A 176 7.36 0.50 10.05
N ALA A 177 7.43 -0.62 10.79
CA ALA A 177 8.70 -1.28 11.09
C ALA A 177 9.42 -1.78 9.82
N LEU A 178 8.67 -2.36 8.87
CA LEU A 178 9.23 -2.81 7.60
C LEU A 178 9.65 -1.64 6.68
N PHE A 179 8.91 -0.54 6.71
CA PHE A 179 9.20 0.63 5.87
C PHE A 179 10.36 1.47 6.40
N TYR A 180 10.27 1.91 7.66
CA TYR A 180 11.20 2.88 8.24
C TYR A 180 12.11 2.29 9.33
N GLY A 181 11.73 1.17 9.96
CA GLY A 181 12.47 0.59 11.08
C GLY A 181 13.92 0.25 10.74
N PHE A 182 14.15 -0.37 9.58
CA PHE A 182 15.50 -0.70 9.10
C PHE A 182 16.34 0.54 8.77
N ASP A 183 15.73 1.59 8.24
CA ASP A 183 16.40 2.87 7.98
C ASP A 183 16.82 3.57 9.26
N ALA A 184 15.92 3.61 10.25
CA ALA A 184 16.18 4.19 11.56
C ALA A 184 17.36 3.50 12.25
N VAL A 185 17.39 2.16 12.26
CA VAL A 185 18.51 1.40 12.84
C VAL A 185 19.79 1.54 12.00
N GLY A 186 19.68 1.50 10.67
CA GLY A 186 20.84 1.64 9.79
C GLY A 186 21.51 3.02 9.87
N SER A 187 20.76 4.07 10.21
CA SER A 187 21.32 5.42 10.42
C SER A 187 22.12 5.58 11.71
N SER A 188 21.79 4.84 12.77
CA SER A 188 22.55 4.91 14.03
C SER A 188 23.87 4.13 13.99
N LEU A 189 24.00 3.16 13.07
CA LEU A 189 25.18 2.28 12.96
C LEU A 189 26.27 2.80 11.98
N GLY A 190 26.05 3.92 11.30
CA GLY A 190 27.02 4.49 10.37
C GLY A 190 27.30 3.60 9.15
N ASN A 191 28.57 3.33 8.84
CA ASN A 191 28.99 2.61 7.63
C ASN A 191 28.54 1.14 7.58
N SER A 192 28.37 0.48 8.73
CA SER A 192 27.85 -0.90 8.78
C SER A 192 26.33 -0.97 8.59
N GLY A 193 25.63 0.17 8.59
CA GLY A 193 24.18 0.24 8.46
C GLY A 193 23.65 0.03 7.04
N TYR A 194 24.51 0.05 6.01
CA TYR A 194 24.06 -0.09 4.62
C TYR A 194 23.38 -1.45 4.36
N THR A 195 23.94 -2.53 4.88
CA THR A 195 23.35 -3.88 4.74
C THR A 195 22.02 -3.99 5.46
N LEU A 196 21.85 -3.31 6.59
CA LEU A 196 20.58 -3.27 7.32
C LEU A 196 19.50 -2.52 6.55
N ARG A 197 19.84 -1.39 5.92
CA ARG A 197 18.88 -0.63 5.10
C ARG A 197 18.39 -1.41 3.89
N GLN A 198 19.21 -2.28 3.32
CA GLN A 198 18.82 -3.17 2.23
C GLN A 198 17.72 -4.18 2.61
N PHE A 199 17.43 -4.40 3.89
CA PHE A 199 16.27 -5.21 4.30
C PHE A 199 14.97 -4.40 4.38
N GLY A 200 15.06 -3.07 4.36
CA GLY A 200 13.92 -2.17 4.49
C GLY A 200 13.18 -1.92 3.18
N ILE A 201 11.86 -1.78 3.27
CA ILE A 201 11.03 -1.51 2.09
C ILE A 201 11.38 -0.15 1.45
N ASN A 202 11.77 0.85 2.24
CA ASN A 202 12.03 2.19 1.74
C ASN A 202 13.21 2.25 0.76
N GLU A 203 14.29 1.49 0.98
CA GLU A 203 15.41 1.45 0.04
C GLU A 203 15.04 0.82 -1.30
N HIS A 204 14.28 -0.28 -1.27
CA HIS A 204 13.75 -0.90 -2.49
C HIS A 204 12.76 0.02 -3.22
N PHE A 205 11.90 0.74 -2.47
CA PHE A 205 11.00 1.73 -3.04
C PHE A 205 11.75 2.88 -3.71
N LYS A 206 12.74 3.49 -3.03
CA LYS A 206 13.60 4.53 -3.61
C LYS A 206 14.35 4.02 -4.85
N SER A 207 14.81 2.77 -4.84
CA SER A 207 15.50 2.17 -5.98
C SER A 207 14.61 2.15 -7.23
N ILE A 208 13.39 1.59 -7.11
CA ILE A 208 12.40 1.56 -8.19
C ILE A 208 11.98 2.98 -8.59
N SER A 209 11.80 3.89 -7.62
CA SER A 209 11.39 5.27 -7.86
C SER A 209 12.37 6.05 -8.74
N ARG A 210 13.64 5.66 -8.83
CA ARG A 210 14.61 6.26 -9.77
C ARG A 210 14.39 5.82 -11.23
N GLY A 211 13.36 5.04 -11.52
CA GLY A 211 13.06 4.53 -12.87
C GLY A 211 13.86 3.31 -13.27
N VAL A 212 14.68 2.76 -12.37
CA VAL A 212 15.47 1.54 -12.60
C VAL A 212 14.76 0.37 -11.92
N VAL A 213 14.05 -0.43 -12.70
CA VAL A 213 13.38 -1.63 -12.20
C VAL A 213 14.39 -2.79 -12.16
N ASP A 214 14.99 -3.00 -11.00
CA ASP A 214 15.88 -4.14 -10.76
C ASP A 214 15.07 -5.38 -10.34
N SER A 215 15.48 -6.54 -10.85
CA SER A 215 15.03 -7.86 -10.40
C SER A 215 15.08 -8.04 -8.88
N ARG A 216 16.08 -7.47 -8.20
CA ARG A 216 16.25 -7.56 -6.74
C ARG A 216 15.07 -6.93 -5.99
N ASP A 217 14.65 -5.76 -6.43
CA ASP A 217 13.55 -5.02 -5.81
C ASP A 217 12.23 -5.75 -6.05
N LEU A 218 12.01 -6.26 -7.27
CA LEU A 218 10.83 -7.06 -7.61
C LEU A 218 10.73 -8.35 -6.77
N ILE A 219 11.83 -9.10 -6.68
CA ILE A 219 11.88 -10.33 -5.90
C ILE A 219 11.61 -10.03 -4.42
N TYR A 220 12.18 -8.94 -3.88
CA TYR A 220 11.93 -8.51 -2.52
C TYR A 220 10.43 -8.28 -2.28
N PHE A 221 9.78 -7.38 -3.03
CA PHE A 221 8.37 -7.07 -2.82
C PHE A 221 7.45 -8.28 -3.00
N ILE A 222 7.71 -9.11 -4.02
CA ILE A 222 6.94 -10.33 -4.26
C ILE A 222 7.13 -11.33 -3.12
N SER A 223 8.36 -11.51 -2.63
CA SER A 223 8.67 -12.43 -1.54
C SER A 223 8.00 -12.02 -0.22
N VAL A 224 8.06 -10.74 0.15
CA VAL A 224 7.42 -10.23 1.36
C VAL A 224 5.89 -10.34 1.24
N THR A 225 5.32 -9.94 0.11
CA THR A 225 3.88 -10.08 -0.14
C THR A 225 3.45 -11.55 -0.03
N PHE A 226 4.16 -12.46 -0.70
CA PHE A 226 3.87 -13.89 -0.66
C PHE A 226 4.01 -14.47 0.74
N PHE A 227 5.05 -14.09 1.48
CA PHE A 227 5.26 -14.54 2.86
C PHE A 227 4.06 -14.20 3.75
N PHE A 228 3.58 -12.95 3.73
CA PHE A 228 2.42 -12.53 4.52
C PHE A 228 1.12 -13.20 4.08
N LEU A 229 0.91 -13.41 2.78
CA LEU A 229 -0.25 -14.17 2.29
C LEU A 229 -0.19 -15.65 2.69
N PHE A 230 0.99 -16.26 2.66
CA PHE A 230 1.20 -17.65 3.05
C PHE A 230 0.89 -17.88 4.53
N ILE A 231 1.40 -17.01 5.42
CA ILE A 231 1.10 -17.11 6.86
C ILE A 231 -0.38 -16.81 7.14
N THR A 232 -1.03 -15.90 6.39
CA THR A 232 -2.49 -15.67 6.47
C THR A 232 -3.25 -16.96 6.14
N LYS A 233 -2.85 -17.64 5.07
CA LYS A 233 -3.44 -18.92 4.67
C LYS A 233 -3.23 -20.00 5.74
N GLN A 234 -2.05 -20.04 6.37
CA GLN A 234 -1.76 -21.01 7.42
C GLN A 234 -2.59 -20.76 8.68
N GLN A 235 -2.77 -19.49 9.05
CA GLN A 235 -3.62 -19.10 10.18
C GLN A 235 -5.07 -19.52 9.93
N LEU A 236 -5.58 -19.28 8.70
CA LEU A 236 -6.93 -19.68 8.32
C LEU A 236 -7.15 -21.19 8.37
N LYS A 237 -6.14 -22.00 8.05
CA LYS A 237 -6.21 -23.46 8.13
C LYS A 237 -6.25 -23.98 9.58
N ASN A 238 -5.63 -23.26 10.50
CA ASN A 238 -5.50 -23.69 11.90
C ASN A 238 -6.71 -23.30 12.77
N GLU A 239 -7.49 -22.30 12.36
CA GLU A 239 -8.82 -22.00 12.90
C GLU A 239 -9.88 -22.99 12.42
#